data_AF-A0A947IJA0-F1
#
_entry.id   AF-A0A947IJA0-F1
#
_cell.length_a   1.000
_cell.length_b   1.000
_cell.length_c   1.000
_cell.angle_alpha   90.00
_cell.angle_beta   90.00
_cell.angle_gamma   90.00
#
_symmetry.space_group_name_H-M   'P 1'
#
loop_
_entity.id
_entity.type
_entity.pdbx_description
1 polymer ?
#
loop_
_entity_poly.entity_id
_entity_poly.type
_entity_poly.pdbx_seq_one_letter_code
_entity_poly.pdbx_strand_id
1 'polypeptide(L)'
;MNNKPTLILLPNRDELDQLLSHDIATTLNVALQNHGKASLAVSGGSTPSNMLSLLGQAALDWPAVQTLLVDERWLPAKHANSNEAMLRNSLLKGAAGNSRYLPLKNQANTADDGQYETEELLDALEWPLNIVHLGMGDDGHTASWFTDAPEYTKLCAAHSQH
;
A
#
# COMPACT_ATOMS: atom_id res chain seq x y z
N MET A 1 -16.67 17.64 -3.51
CA MET A 1 -15.82 17.70 -4.72
C MET A 1 -16.40 16.72 -5.72
N ASN A 2 -16.40 17.06 -7.02
CA ASN A 2 -16.91 16.16 -8.06
C ASN A 2 -15.87 15.04 -8.26
N ASN A 3 -15.93 13.97 -7.46
CA ASN A 3 -14.98 12.84 -7.51
C ASN A 3 -15.28 11.95 -8.73
N LYS A 4 -15.15 12.51 -9.93
CA LYS A 4 -15.16 11.67 -11.13
C LYS A 4 -13.82 10.96 -11.23
N PRO A 5 -13.82 9.63 -11.43
CA PRO A 5 -12.57 8.93 -11.70
C PRO A 5 -11.94 9.48 -12.98
N THR A 6 -10.62 9.65 -12.96
CA THR A 6 -9.83 10.03 -14.14
C THR A 6 -9.19 8.79 -14.71
N LEU A 7 -9.45 8.53 -16.01
CA LEU A 7 -8.73 7.50 -16.75
C LEU A 7 -7.52 8.13 -17.44
N ILE A 8 -6.32 7.67 -17.07
CA ILE A 8 -5.07 8.07 -17.70
C ILE A 8 -4.55 6.87 -18.50
N LEU A 9 -4.35 7.07 -19.81
CA LEU A 9 -3.79 6.06 -20.70
C LEU A 9 -2.38 6.48 -21.09
N LEU A 10 -1.42 5.58 -20.90
CA LEU A 10 -0.02 5.79 -21.22
C LEU A 10 0.45 4.75 -22.22
N PRO A 11 1.39 5.10 -23.11
CA PRO A 11 1.78 4.24 -24.23
C PRO A 11 2.58 3.01 -23.79
N ASN A 12 3.22 3.05 -22.62
CA ASN A 12 4.02 1.95 -22.10
C ASN A 12 4.11 2.00 -20.56
N ARG A 13 4.68 0.94 -19.99
CA ARG A 13 4.82 0.75 -18.55
C ARG A 13 5.82 1.71 -17.90
N ASP A 14 6.88 2.09 -18.60
CA ASP A 14 7.90 2.97 -18.03
C ASP A 14 7.34 4.38 -17.80
N GLU A 15 6.55 4.91 -18.73
CA GLU A 15 5.84 6.18 -18.57
C GLU A 15 4.80 6.11 -17.45
N LEU A 16 4.12 4.97 -17.29
CA LEU A 16 3.21 4.74 -16.16
C LEU A 16 3.95 4.75 -14.83
N ASP A 17 5.05 4.02 -14.73
CA ASP A 17 5.84 3.94 -13.50
C ASP A 17 6.41 5.32 -13.11
N GLN A 18 6.87 6.11 -14.09
CA GLN A 18 7.38 7.46 -13.88
C GLN A 18 6.28 8.43 -13.44
N LEU A 19 5.15 8.47 -14.15
CA LEU A 19 4.04 9.38 -13.82
C LEU A 19 3.50 9.06 -12.42
N LEU A 20 3.22 7.78 -12.16
CA LEU A 20 2.64 7.36 -10.88
C LEU A 20 3.59 7.61 -9.71
N SER A 21 4.89 7.33 -9.90
CA SER A 21 5.91 7.68 -8.90
C SER A 21 5.93 9.19 -8.63
N HIS A 22 5.85 10.02 -9.67
CA HIS A 22 5.87 11.47 -9.54
C HIS A 22 4.64 12.00 -8.82
N ASP A 23 3.45 11.53 -9.18
CA ASP A 23 2.18 11.95 -8.60
C ASP A 23 2.08 11.56 -7.13
N ILE A 24 2.53 10.33 -6.79
CA ILE A 24 2.60 9.87 -5.40
C ILE A 24 3.58 10.76 -4.60
N ALA A 25 4.78 11.00 -5.12
CA ALA A 25 5.78 11.82 -4.42
C ALA A 25 5.28 13.25 -4.18
N THR A 26 4.67 13.86 -5.20
CA THR A 26 4.07 15.20 -5.11
C THR A 26 2.97 15.24 -4.05
N THR A 27 2.09 14.24 -4.03
CA THR A 27 0.98 14.17 -3.07
C THR A 27 1.49 13.96 -1.64
N LEU A 28 2.49 13.10 -1.44
CA LEU A 28 3.14 12.93 -0.14
C LEU A 28 3.82 14.21 0.34
N ASN A 29 4.52 14.92 -0.55
CA ASN A 29 5.16 16.18 -0.20
C ASN A 29 4.15 17.24 0.25
N VAL A 30 2.99 17.33 -0.41
CA VAL A 30 1.90 18.23 0.01
C VAL A 30 1.38 17.85 1.41
N ALA A 31 1.16 16.56 1.67
CA ALA A 31 0.74 16.10 2.99
C ALA A 31 1.78 16.40 4.08
N LEU A 32 3.06 16.16 3.80
CA LEU A 32 4.18 16.48 4.68
C LEU A 32 4.24 17.99 5.00
N GLN A 33 4.10 18.85 3.99
CA GLN A 33 4.12 20.31 4.19
C GLN A 33 2.93 20.82 5.02
N ASN A 34 1.75 20.24 4.83
CA ASN A 34 0.53 20.70 5.49
C ASN A 34 0.33 20.12 6.90
N HIS A 35 0.81 18.90 7.15
CA HIS A 35 0.49 18.14 8.36
C HIS A 35 1.72 17.61 9.12
N GLY A 36 2.92 17.79 8.57
CA GLY A 36 4.17 17.30 9.15
C GLY A 36 4.35 15.77 9.05
N LYS A 37 3.44 15.07 8.37
CA LYS A 37 3.44 13.61 8.19
C LYS A 37 2.59 13.22 7.00
N ALA A 38 2.86 12.04 6.45
CA ALA A 38 2.10 11.47 5.35
C ALA A 38 1.94 9.96 5.48
N SER A 39 0.93 9.38 4.83
CA SER A 39 0.70 7.94 4.81
C SER A 39 0.51 7.38 3.40
N LEU A 40 1.12 6.22 3.14
CA LEU A 40 1.14 5.55 1.85
C LEU A 40 0.86 4.05 2.04
N ALA A 41 -0.31 3.58 1.58
CA ALA A 41 -0.61 2.16 1.45
C ALA A 41 -0.39 1.69 0.01
N VAL A 42 0.29 0.56 -0.21
CA VAL A 42 0.59 0.05 -1.55
C VAL A 42 0.28 -1.44 -1.70
N SER A 43 -0.22 -1.84 -2.87
CA SER A 43 -0.31 -3.24 -3.27
C SER A 43 1.03 -3.91 -3.52
N GLY A 44 1.04 -5.22 -3.31
CA GLY A 44 2.10 -6.12 -3.72
C GLY A 44 2.19 -6.39 -5.23
N GLY A 45 2.98 -7.40 -5.59
CA GLY A 45 3.09 -7.89 -6.97
C GLY A 45 4.28 -7.32 -7.76
N SER A 46 4.48 -7.84 -8.97
CA SER A 46 5.57 -7.43 -9.88
C SER A 46 5.24 -6.14 -10.64
N THR A 47 3.97 -5.78 -10.77
CA THR A 47 3.51 -4.57 -11.47
C THR A 47 3.96 -3.27 -10.78
N PRO A 48 3.84 -3.09 -9.45
CA PRO A 48 4.27 -1.84 -8.81
C PRO A 48 5.78 -1.75 -8.51
N SER A 49 6.56 -2.84 -8.61
CA SER A 49 7.94 -2.88 -8.08
C SER A 49 8.88 -1.82 -8.67
N ASN A 50 8.73 -1.52 -9.96
CA ASN A 50 9.56 -0.52 -10.66
C ASN A 50 9.17 0.90 -10.23
N MET A 51 7.87 1.23 -10.28
CA MET A 51 7.33 2.49 -9.77
C MET A 51 7.74 2.74 -8.32
N LEU A 52 7.65 1.74 -7.44
CA LEU A 52 8.06 1.85 -6.03
C LEU A 52 9.57 2.10 -5.89
N SER A 53 10.38 1.51 -6.76
CA SER A 53 11.84 1.74 -6.77
C SER A 53 12.18 3.16 -7.25
N LEU A 54 11.42 3.74 -8.18
CA LEU A 54 11.53 5.14 -8.59
C LEU A 54 11.09 6.06 -7.44
N LEU A 55 9.95 5.76 -6.82
CA LEU A 55 9.40 6.52 -5.71
C LEU A 55 10.37 6.57 -4.52
N GLY A 56 11.03 5.47 -4.20
CA GLY A 56 12.02 5.41 -3.11
C GLY A 56 13.24 6.33 -3.30
N GLN A 57 13.45 6.86 -4.51
CA GLN A 57 14.51 7.84 -4.83
C GLN A 57 14.04 9.28 -4.67
N ALA A 58 12.75 9.52 -4.42
CA ALA A 58 12.22 10.87 -4.23
C ALA A 58 12.81 11.55 -2.99
N ALA A 59 13.08 12.85 -3.12
CA ALA A 59 13.54 13.70 -2.03
C ALA A 59 12.36 14.09 -1.14
N LEU A 60 12.01 13.21 -0.19
CA LEU A 60 10.96 13.41 0.80
C LEU A 60 11.53 13.27 2.22
N ASP A 61 10.83 13.85 3.20
CA ASP A 61 11.10 13.59 4.63
C ASP A 61 10.57 12.20 5.02
N TRP A 62 11.26 11.15 4.55
CA TRP A 62 10.85 9.76 4.73
C TRP A 62 10.56 9.35 6.18
N PRO A 63 11.32 9.78 7.21
CA PRO A 63 10.98 9.53 8.62
C PRO A 63 9.59 9.98 9.06
N ALA A 64 8.98 10.93 8.35
CA ALA A 64 7.62 11.42 8.57
C ALA A 64 6.56 10.74 7.68
N VAL A 65 6.97 9.78 6.82
CA VAL A 65 6.08 8.97 5.98
C VAL A 65 5.82 7.62 6.65
N GLN A 66 4.55 7.31 6.90
CA GLN A 66 4.09 5.97 7.28
C GLN A 66 3.81 5.16 6.02
N THR A 67 4.41 3.98 5.92
CA THR A 67 4.24 3.07 4.78
C THR A 67 3.61 1.76 5.24
N LEU A 68 2.66 1.25 4.46
CA LEU A 68 2.01 -0.03 4.73
C LEU A 68 1.62 -0.72 3.43
N LEU A 69 1.23 -1.98 3.54
CA LEU A 69 0.65 -2.74 2.44
C LEU A 69 -0.88 -2.67 2.52
N VAL A 70 -1.57 -2.78 1.39
CA VAL A 70 -3.04 -2.94 1.40
C VAL A 70 -3.48 -4.36 1.71
N ASP A 71 -2.60 -5.33 1.47
CA ASP A 71 -2.78 -6.76 1.72
C ASP A 71 -1.42 -7.44 1.93
N GLU A 72 -1.41 -8.58 2.61
CA GLU A 72 -0.23 -9.43 2.73
C GLU A 72 -0.63 -10.90 2.75
N ARG A 73 0.27 -11.74 2.26
CA ARG A 73 0.22 -13.18 2.30
C ARG A 73 0.79 -13.60 3.65
N TRP A 74 0.11 -14.51 4.37
CA TRP A 74 0.55 -14.95 5.69
C TRP A 74 1.76 -15.90 5.63
N LEU A 75 2.89 -15.38 5.17
CA LEU A 75 4.15 -16.07 4.87
C LEU A 75 5.29 -15.40 5.65
N PRO A 76 6.46 -16.05 5.80
CA PRO A 76 7.64 -15.41 6.34
C PRO A 76 8.03 -14.15 5.53
N ALA A 77 8.47 -13.08 6.20
CA ALA A 77 8.77 -11.79 5.57
C ALA A 77 9.88 -11.80 4.49
N LYS A 78 10.66 -12.88 4.39
CA LYS A 78 11.69 -13.08 3.35
C LYS A 78 11.25 -14.06 2.25
N HIS A 79 10.01 -14.55 2.32
CA HIS A 79 9.47 -15.46 1.32
C HIS A 79 9.32 -14.73 -0.03
N ALA A 80 9.63 -15.42 -1.14
CA ALA A 80 9.60 -14.82 -2.49
C ALA A 80 8.23 -14.21 -2.88
N ASN A 81 7.15 -14.77 -2.32
CA ASN A 81 5.78 -14.32 -2.55
C ASN A 81 5.25 -13.34 -1.47
N SER A 82 6.07 -12.88 -0.52
CA SER A 82 5.65 -11.87 0.46
C SER A 82 5.63 -10.48 -0.20
N ASN A 83 4.54 -9.75 0.03
CA ASN A 83 4.43 -8.36 -0.41
C ASN A 83 5.43 -7.47 0.36
N GLU A 84 5.69 -7.77 1.64
CA GLU A 84 6.72 -7.11 2.44
C GLU A 84 8.12 -7.33 1.85
N ALA A 85 8.44 -8.56 1.43
CA ALA A 85 9.71 -8.85 0.77
C ALA A 85 9.87 -7.98 -0.50
N MET A 86 8.82 -7.85 -1.31
CA MET A 86 8.81 -6.98 -2.48
C MET A 86 8.98 -5.50 -2.10
N LEU A 87 8.26 -5.02 -1.09
CA LEU A 87 8.31 -3.63 -0.63
C LEU A 87 9.70 -3.25 -0.11
N ARG A 88 10.33 -4.16 0.66
CA ARG A 88 11.72 -4.00 1.14
C ARG A 88 12.74 -4.00 -0.01
N ASN A 89 12.45 -4.78 -1.05
CA ASN A 89 13.30 -4.87 -2.24
C ASN A 89 13.03 -3.75 -3.28
N SER A 90 12.03 -2.89 -3.07
CA SER A 90 11.69 -1.80 -3.99
C SER A 90 11.72 -0.45 -3.28
N LEU A 91 10.65 -0.11 -2.55
CA LEU A 91 10.47 1.18 -1.89
C LEU A 91 11.42 1.40 -0.71
N LEU A 92 11.55 0.44 0.21
CA LEU A 92 12.22 0.65 1.50
C LEU A 92 13.75 0.51 1.41
N LYS A 93 14.34 1.24 0.47
CA LYS A 93 15.77 1.33 0.19
C LYS A 93 16.23 2.78 0.27
N GLY A 94 17.54 2.98 0.45
CA GLY A 94 18.13 4.33 0.48
C GLY A 94 17.44 5.23 1.52
N ALA A 95 17.06 6.45 1.12
CA ALA A 95 16.38 7.39 2.00
C ALA A 95 14.99 6.90 2.45
N ALA A 96 14.24 6.26 1.55
CA ALA A 96 12.90 5.71 1.81
C ALA A 96 12.89 4.51 2.77
N GLY A 97 14.03 3.86 2.97
CA GLY A 97 14.23 2.87 4.03
C GLY A 97 14.05 3.43 5.45
N ASN A 98 14.09 4.76 5.62
CA ASN A 98 13.82 5.41 6.90
C ASN A 98 12.33 5.71 7.13
N SER A 99 11.44 5.32 6.21
CA SER A 99 10.00 5.44 6.43
C SER A 99 9.53 4.55 7.57
N ARG A 100 8.44 4.97 8.22
CA ARG A 100 7.79 4.23 9.30
C ARG A 100 6.93 3.12 8.70
N TYR A 101 7.56 2.00 8.36
CA TYR A 101 6.87 0.83 7.84
C TYR A 101 6.05 0.13 8.93
N LEU A 102 4.77 -0.12 8.64
CA LEU A 102 3.83 -0.83 9.50
C LEU A 102 3.51 -2.20 8.85
N PRO A 103 4.00 -3.31 9.42
CA PRO A 103 3.78 -4.63 8.86
C PRO A 103 2.36 -5.14 9.14
N LEU A 104 1.73 -5.78 8.16
CA LEU A 104 0.48 -6.51 8.36
C LEU A 104 0.71 -7.91 8.96
N LYS A 105 1.85 -8.54 8.65
CA LYS A 105 2.23 -9.85 9.18
C LYS A 105 2.94 -9.70 10.53
N ASN A 106 2.33 -10.25 11.59
CA ASN A 106 2.93 -10.35 12.92
C ASN A 106 3.47 -11.77 13.20
N GLN A 107 3.73 -12.11 14.47
CA GLN A 107 4.30 -13.42 14.85
C GLN A 107 3.26 -14.55 14.96
N ALA A 108 1.97 -14.27 14.81
CA ALA A 108 0.93 -15.29 14.90
C ALA A 108 1.02 -16.33 13.78
N ASN A 109 0.56 -17.55 14.07
CA ASN A 109 0.64 -18.69 13.17
C ASN A 109 -0.28 -18.54 11.95
N THR A 110 -1.46 -17.95 12.15
CA THR A 110 -2.47 -17.72 11.10
C THR A 110 -2.87 -16.26 11.04
N ALA A 111 -3.46 -15.84 9.91
CA ALA A 111 -3.96 -14.47 9.74
C ALA A 111 -5.06 -14.15 10.75
N ASP A 112 -5.97 -15.10 11.00
CA ASP A 112 -7.05 -14.97 11.97
C ASP A 112 -6.52 -14.76 13.39
N ASP A 113 -5.51 -15.53 13.81
CA ASP A 113 -4.89 -15.36 15.14
C ASP A 113 -4.18 -14.01 15.28
N GLY A 114 -3.62 -13.50 14.18
CA GLY A 114 -2.91 -12.23 14.14
C GLY A 114 -3.80 -11.02 13.90
N GLN A 115 -5.07 -11.20 13.54
CA GLN A 115 -5.95 -10.14 13.08
C GLN A 115 -6.07 -9.01 14.09
N TYR A 116 -6.31 -9.33 15.36
CA TYR A 116 -6.51 -8.33 16.41
C TYR A 116 -5.29 -7.42 16.62
N GLU A 117 -4.08 -7.98 16.65
CA GLU A 117 -2.84 -7.19 16.79
C GLU A 117 -2.62 -6.28 15.57
N THR A 118 -2.94 -6.78 14.37
CA THR A 118 -2.85 -5.98 13.15
C THR A 118 -3.90 -4.87 13.13
N GLU A 119 -5.13 -5.12 13.59
CA GLU A 119 -6.18 -4.10 13.74
C GLU A 119 -5.76 -3.01 14.73
N GLU A 120 -5.23 -3.38 15.91
CA GLU A 120 -4.73 -2.39 16.88
C GLU A 120 -3.62 -1.50 16.29
N LEU A 121 -2.73 -2.06 15.46
CA LEU A 121 -1.70 -1.30 14.76
C LEU A 121 -2.30 -0.32 13.74
N LEU A 122 -3.35 -0.73 13.02
CA LEU A 122 -4.03 0.08 12.02
C LEU A 122 -4.93 1.15 12.64
N ASP A 123 -5.52 0.90 13.80
CA ASP A 123 -6.32 1.88 14.56
C ASP A 123 -5.47 3.05 15.09
N ALA A 124 -4.17 2.82 15.28
CA ALA A 124 -3.22 3.86 15.65
C ALA A 124 -2.81 4.78 14.48
N LEU A 125 -3.26 4.49 13.25
CA LEU A 125 -3.02 5.35 12.10
C LEU A 125 -3.93 6.58 12.11
N GLU A 126 -3.43 7.65 11.50
CA GLU A 126 -4.26 8.80 11.23
C GLU A 126 -5.03 8.62 9.93
N TRP A 127 -6.33 8.40 10.08
CA TRP A 127 -7.28 8.25 8.98
C TRP A 127 -7.94 9.59 8.61
N PRO A 128 -8.25 9.82 7.32
CA PRO A 128 -8.00 8.93 6.18
C PRO A 128 -6.52 8.92 5.75
N LEU A 129 -6.08 7.83 5.13
CA LEU A 129 -4.74 7.77 4.53
C LEU A 129 -4.61 8.80 3.39
N ASN A 130 -3.40 9.32 3.16
CA ASN A 130 -3.18 10.27 2.07
C ASN A 130 -3.20 9.60 0.70
N ILE A 131 -2.63 8.40 0.58
CA ILE A 131 -2.56 7.65 -0.68
C ILE A 131 -2.80 6.17 -0.41
N VAL A 132 -3.66 5.57 -1.23
CA VAL A 132 -3.83 4.11 -1.34
C VAL A 132 -3.63 3.74 -2.80
N HIS A 133 -2.58 2.95 -3.07
CA HIS A 133 -2.30 2.39 -4.38
C HIS A 133 -2.81 0.95 -4.45
N LEU A 134 -3.78 0.72 -5.34
CA LEU A 134 -4.41 -0.57 -5.56
C LEU A 134 -4.02 -1.17 -6.91
N GLY A 135 -3.68 -2.46 -6.89
CA GLY A 135 -3.68 -3.30 -8.08
C GLY A 135 -5.06 -3.89 -8.36
N MET A 136 -5.26 -4.38 -9.58
CA MET A 136 -6.45 -5.14 -9.97
C MET A 136 -6.02 -6.40 -10.73
N GLY A 137 -6.54 -7.56 -10.33
CA GLY A 137 -6.35 -8.82 -11.03
C GLY A 137 -7.21 -8.93 -12.28
N ASP A 138 -6.93 -9.93 -13.13
CA ASP A 138 -7.71 -10.21 -14.35
C ASP A 138 -9.15 -10.67 -14.05
N ASP A 139 -9.37 -11.20 -12.85
CA ASP A 139 -10.67 -11.56 -12.26
C ASP A 139 -11.37 -10.37 -11.56
N GLY A 140 -10.75 -9.18 -11.58
CA GLY A 140 -11.24 -7.97 -10.94
C GLY A 140 -11.00 -7.88 -9.43
N HIS A 141 -10.26 -8.81 -8.81
CA HIS A 141 -9.94 -8.67 -7.39
C HIS A 141 -9.01 -7.47 -7.16
N THR A 142 -9.10 -6.87 -5.97
CA THR A 142 -8.13 -5.90 -5.46
C THR A 142 -7.83 -6.20 -4.00
N ALA A 143 -6.67 -5.79 -3.49
CA ALA A 143 -6.14 -6.29 -2.22
C ALA A 143 -6.26 -7.83 -2.17
N SER A 144 -6.74 -8.39 -1.05
CA SER A 144 -7.12 -9.81 -0.95
C SER A 144 -8.65 -10.01 -1.00
N TRP A 145 -9.38 -9.16 -1.73
CA TRP A 145 -10.84 -9.26 -1.85
C TRP A 145 -11.25 -10.12 -3.03
N PHE A 146 -11.14 -11.43 -2.84
CA PHE A 146 -11.53 -12.42 -3.82
C PHE A 146 -13.02 -12.78 -3.69
N THR A 147 -13.77 -12.75 -4.79
CA THR A 147 -15.22 -12.99 -4.79
C THR A 147 -15.63 -14.43 -4.44
N ASP A 148 -14.69 -15.37 -4.55
CA ASP A 148 -14.84 -16.79 -4.24
C ASP A 148 -14.32 -17.16 -2.84
N ALA A 149 -13.77 -16.21 -2.08
CA ALA A 149 -13.33 -16.44 -0.71
C ALA A 149 -14.53 -16.53 0.26
N PRO A 150 -14.52 -17.47 1.24
CA PRO A 150 -15.55 -17.55 2.28
C PRO A 150 -15.77 -16.22 3.03
N GLU A 151 -14.71 -15.42 3.18
CA GLU A 151 -14.69 -14.16 3.90
C GLU A 151 -15.30 -13.00 3.10
N TYR A 152 -15.49 -13.14 1.78
CA TYR A 152 -16.00 -12.07 0.90
C TYR A 152 -17.36 -11.54 1.34
N THR A 153 -18.23 -12.43 1.84
CA THR A 153 -19.56 -12.01 2.34
C THR A 153 -19.45 -11.10 3.57
N LYS A 154 -18.46 -11.34 4.45
CA LYS A 154 -18.20 -10.48 5.62
C LYS A 154 -17.72 -9.10 5.19
N LEU A 155 -16.85 -9.03 4.18
CA LEU A 155 -16.38 -7.77 3.58
C LEU A 155 -17.55 -6.92 3.06
N CYS A 156 -18.45 -7.50 2.28
CA CYS A 156 -19.60 -6.77 1.73
C CYS A 156 -20.52 -6.22 2.84
N ALA A 157 -20.68 -6.96 3.94
CA ALA A 157 -21.50 -6.53 5.07
C ALA A 157 -20.89 -5.32 5.82
N ALA A 158 -19.57 -5.26 5.95
CA ALA A 158 -18.87 -4.17 6.62
C ALA A 158 -19.04 -2.82 5.91
N HIS A 159 -19.11 -2.80 4.58
CA HIS A 159 -19.32 -1.56 3.80
C HIS A 159 -20.73 -0.95 3.99
N SER A 160 -21.70 -1.74 4.47
CA SER A 160 -23.10 -1.29 4.61
C SER A 160 -23.34 -0.43 5.87
N GLN A 161 -22.31 -0.21 6.70
CA GLN A 161 -22.42 0.45 8.01
C GLN A 161 -21.78 1.86 8.07
N HIS A 162 -21.32 2.40 6.94
CA HIS A 162 -20.73 3.74 6.83
C HIS A 162 -21.44 4.61 5.80
#